data_AF-A0A183F782-F1
#
_entry.id   AF-A0A183F782-F1
#
_cell.length_a   1.000
_cell.length_b   1.000
_cell.length_c   1.000
_cell.angle_alpha   90.00
_cell.angle_beta   90.00
_cell.angle_gamma   90.00
#
_symmetry.space_group_name_H-M   'P 1'
#
loop_
_entity.id
_entity.type
_entity.pdbx_description
1 polymer ?
#
loop_
_entity_poly.entity_id
_entity_poly.type
_entity_poly.pdbx_seq_one_letter_code
_entity_poly.pdbx_strand_id
1 'polypeptide(L)'
;MREGSSIDFSRAVTDSHNCRRNLEEGCRNENETKREAARLELGITVPGRRKIEKQSWLCTDEVKEKVREKKRLCHAFLSDKTAEKWCLYQEAKKSAKRAVAVARVTHYDDVN
;
A
#
# COMPACT_ATOMS: atom_id res chain seq x y z
N MET A 1 -20.30 26.01 34.54
CA MET A 1 -20.04 26.30 33.12
C MET A 1 -18.65 25.75 32.81
N ARG A 2 -18.53 24.76 31.90
CA ARG A 2 -17.29 24.02 31.68
C ARG A 2 -16.70 24.46 30.34
N GLU A 3 -15.84 25.48 30.37
CA GLU A 3 -15.05 25.95 29.23
C GLU A 3 -13.87 24.99 29.02
N GLY A 4 -14.12 23.89 28.31
CA GLY A 4 -13.06 23.02 27.83
C GLY A 4 -13.47 22.55 26.45
N SER A 5 -13.05 23.26 25.39
CA SER A 5 -13.44 22.80 24.05
C SER A 5 -12.59 23.28 22.88
N SER A 6 -11.96 24.46 22.92
CA SER A 6 -11.30 24.96 21.70
C SER A 6 -9.86 24.46 21.49
N ILE A 7 -9.07 24.34 22.55
CA ILE A 7 -7.63 24.03 22.46
C ILE A 7 -7.41 22.52 22.23
N ASP A 8 -8.19 21.68 22.90
CA ASP A 8 -8.11 20.22 22.73
C ASP A 8 -8.58 19.78 21.35
N PHE A 9 -9.60 20.44 20.79
CA PHE A 9 -10.06 20.19 19.42
C PHE A 9 -9.01 20.62 18.38
N SER A 10 -8.39 21.79 18.56
CA SER A 10 -7.34 22.28 17.67
C SER A 10 -6.11 21.37 17.68
N ARG A 11 -5.73 20.85 18.86
CA ARG A 11 -4.60 19.93 19.02
C ARG A 11 -4.89 18.56 18.40
N ALA A 12 -6.11 18.05 18.54
CA ALA A 12 -6.53 16.80 17.90
C ALA A 12 -6.52 16.90 16.36
N VAL A 13 -6.93 18.05 15.81
CA VAL A 13 -6.92 18.30 14.36
C VAL A 13 -5.48 18.39 13.82
N THR A 14 -4.57 19.07 14.51
CA THR A 14 -3.16 19.16 14.10
C THR A 14 -2.42 17.84 14.23
N ASP A 15 -2.66 17.05 15.28
CA ASP A 15 -2.14 15.68 15.39
C ASP A 15 -2.66 14.78 14.27
N SER A 16 -3.95 14.84 13.96
CA SER A 16 -4.54 14.05 12.86
C SER A 16 -4.04 14.46 11.47
N HIS A 17 -3.68 15.74 11.28
CA HIS A 17 -3.09 16.23 10.04
C HIS A 17 -1.59 15.85 9.95
N ASN A 18 -0.87 15.85 11.05
CA ASN A 18 0.50 15.35 11.13
C ASN A 18 0.57 13.83 10.95
N CYS A 19 -0.34 13.04 11.51
CA CYS A 19 -0.41 11.59 11.26
C CYS A 19 -0.67 11.27 9.78
N ARG A 20 -1.53 12.04 9.10
CA ARG A 20 -1.76 11.90 7.65
C ARG A 20 -0.49 12.24 6.85
N ARG A 21 0.15 13.37 7.16
CA ARG A 21 1.38 13.82 6.46
C ARG A 21 2.53 12.84 6.65
N ASN A 22 2.79 12.39 7.88
CA ASN A 22 3.83 11.39 8.18
C ASN A 22 3.56 10.02 7.52
N LEU A 23 2.30 9.64 7.29
CA LEU A 23 1.94 8.40 6.63
C LEU A 23 2.11 8.46 5.10
N GLU A 24 1.67 9.57 4.50
CA GLU A 24 1.86 9.84 3.07
C GLU A 24 3.34 10.02 2.75
N GLU A 25 4.09 10.75 3.58
CA GLU A 25 5.54 10.89 3.49
C GLU A 25 6.21 9.54 3.76
N GLY A 26 5.93 8.82 4.85
CA GLY A 26 6.56 7.52 5.12
C GLY A 26 6.37 6.50 3.99
N CYS A 27 5.16 6.41 3.42
CA CYS A 27 4.91 5.55 2.27
C CYS A 27 5.60 6.07 0.99
N ARG A 28 5.60 7.39 0.75
CA ARG A 28 6.25 7.98 -0.42
C ARG A 28 7.77 7.79 -0.36
N ASN A 29 8.36 8.04 0.80
CA ASN A 29 9.79 7.99 1.07
C ASN A 29 10.33 6.57 0.95
N GLU A 30 9.62 5.55 1.46
CA GLU A 30 9.99 4.14 1.27
C GLU A 30 9.92 3.69 -0.20
N ASN A 31 8.90 4.15 -0.95
CA ASN A 31 8.79 3.81 -2.36
C ASN A 31 9.84 4.54 -3.20
N GLU A 32 10.19 5.77 -2.81
CA GLU A 32 11.24 6.57 -3.42
C GLU A 32 12.62 5.95 -3.17
N THR A 33 12.95 5.54 -1.94
CA THR A 33 14.19 4.81 -1.65
C THR A 33 14.29 3.49 -2.40
N LYS A 34 13.20 2.71 -2.48
CA LYS A 34 13.18 1.47 -3.29
C LYS A 34 13.35 1.76 -4.78
N ARG A 35 12.77 2.85 -5.27
CA ARG A 35 12.89 3.27 -6.67
C ARG A 35 14.32 3.73 -6.98
N GLU A 36 14.95 4.49 -6.09
CA GLU A 36 16.33 4.94 -6.25
C GLU A 36 17.32 3.77 -6.15
N ALA A 37 17.11 2.84 -5.21
CA ALA A 37 17.89 1.60 -5.15
C ALA A 37 17.76 0.78 -6.44
N ALA A 38 16.54 0.62 -6.95
CA ALA A 38 16.30 -0.08 -8.21
C ALA A 38 16.90 0.65 -9.42
N ARG A 39 16.91 2.00 -9.42
CA ARG A 39 17.59 2.79 -10.47
C ARG A 39 19.10 2.62 -10.44
N LEU A 40 19.67 2.50 -9.23
CA LEU A 40 21.09 2.27 -9.04
C LEU A 40 21.50 0.86 -9.49
N GLU A 41 20.72 -0.16 -9.10
CA GLU A 41 21.04 -1.56 -9.43
C GLU A 41 20.67 -1.95 -10.87
N LEU A 42 19.51 -1.53 -11.38
CA LEU A 42 18.97 -1.96 -12.67
C LEU A 42 19.12 -0.92 -13.78
N GLY A 43 19.64 0.26 -13.45
CA GLY A 43 19.76 1.39 -14.36
C GLY A 43 18.43 2.12 -14.64
N ILE A 44 18.50 3.16 -15.47
CA ILE A 44 17.34 3.95 -15.89
C ILE A 44 16.62 3.22 -17.03
N THR A 45 15.37 2.85 -16.81
CA THR A 45 14.54 2.23 -17.85
C THR A 45 14.15 3.27 -18.91
N VAL A 46 14.69 3.12 -20.12
CA VAL A 46 14.39 3.99 -21.26
C VAL A 46 12.94 3.75 -21.73
N PRO A 47 12.09 4.78 -21.81
CA PRO A 47 10.74 4.65 -22.36
C PRO A 47 10.85 4.27 -23.85
N GLY A 48 10.15 3.21 -24.27
CA GLY A 48 10.19 2.69 -25.66
C GLY A 48 10.59 1.21 -25.80
N ARG A 49 10.94 0.51 -24.70
CA ARG A 49 11.12 -0.95 -24.72
C ARG A 49 9.79 -1.67 -24.94
N ARG A 50 9.84 -2.84 -25.60
CA ARG A 50 8.66 -3.69 -25.92
C ARG A 50 7.74 -3.78 -24.71
N LYS A 51 6.45 -3.54 -24.93
CA LYS A 51 5.39 -3.77 -23.97
C LYS A 51 5.42 -5.26 -23.64
N ILE A 52 6.05 -5.64 -22.52
CA ILE A 52 5.77 -6.94 -21.91
C ILE A 52 4.25 -6.92 -21.77
N GLU A 53 3.57 -7.80 -22.50
CA GLU A 53 2.14 -7.96 -22.34
C GLU A 53 1.92 -8.18 -20.85
N LYS A 54 1.33 -7.17 -20.22
CA LYS A 54 1.50 -6.90 -18.80
C LYS A 54 0.80 -7.99 -18.01
N GLN A 55 1.44 -9.14 -17.76
CA GLN A 55 1.20 -10.03 -16.62
C GLN A 55 -0.29 -10.14 -16.20
N SER A 56 -1.21 -10.16 -17.17
CA SER A 56 -2.65 -10.04 -16.89
C SER A 56 -3.17 -11.37 -16.34
N TRP A 57 -2.36 -12.42 -16.46
CA TRP A 57 -2.61 -13.80 -16.09
C TRP A 57 -2.37 -14.14 -14.61
N LEU A 58 -1.50 -13.42 -13.87
CA LEU A 58 -1.27 -13.74 -12.45
C LEU A 58 -2.39 -13.27 -11.50
N CYS A 59 -3.45 -12.70 -12.06
CA CYS A 59 -4.61 -12.26 -11.28
C CYS A 59 -5.56 -13.46 -11.08
N THR A 60 -5.13 -14.42 -10.26
CA THR A 60 -5.99 -15.50 -9.77
C THR A 60 -7.10 -14.93 -8.91
N ASP A 61 -8.19 -15.67 -8.71
CA ASP A 61 -9.32 -15.17 -7.91
C ASP A 61 -8.93 -14.90 -6.46
N GLU A 62 -7.99 -15.68 -5.90
CA GLU A 62 -7.38 -15.41 -4.61
C GLU A 62 -6.63 -14.07 -4.58
N VAL A 63 -5.79 -13.79 -5.59
CA VAL A 63 -5.09 -12.50 -5.70
C VAL A 63 -6.09 -11.34 -5.81
N LYS A 64 -7.16 -11.50 -6.61
CA LYS A 64 -8.22 -10.49 -6.74
C LYS A 64 -8.93 -10.25 -5.42
N GLU A 65 -9.27 -11.30 -4.68
CA GLU A 65 -9.93 -11.22 -3.39
C GLU A 65 -9.06 -10.46 -2.38
N LYS A 66 -7.80 -10.85 -2.21
CA LYS A 66 -6.88 -10.18 -1.27
C LYS A 66 -6.61 -8.72 -1.65
N VAL A 67 -6.55 -8.40 -2.95
CA VAL A 67 -6.42 -7.01 -3.42
C VAL A 67 -7.68 -6.19 -3.13
N ARG A 68 -8.88 -6.78 -3.29
CA ARG A 68 -10.16 -6.13 -2.96
C ARG A 68 -10.28 -5.88 -1.45
N GLU A 69 -9.95 -6.86 -0.62
CA GLU A 69 -9.89 -6.75 0.85
C GLU A 69 -8.99 -5.58 1.28
N LYS A 70 -7.74 -5.59 0.81
CA LYS A 70 -6.77 -4.52 1.05
C LYS A 70 -7.34 -3.15 0.65
N LYS A 71 -8.02 -3.06 -0.49
CA LYS A 71 -8.61 -1.81 -0.99
C LYS A 71 -9.75 -1.33 -0.09
N ARG A 72 -10.65 -2.22 0.35
CA ARG A 72 -11.72 -1.90 1.30
C ARG A 72 -11.17 -1.34 2.61
N LEU A 73 -10.14 -1.97 3.17
CA LEU A 73 -9.51 -1.54 4.41
C LEU A 73 -8.77 -0.20 4.24
N CYS A 74 -8.18 0.06 3.07
CA CYS A 74 -7.61 1.36 2.76
C CYS A 74 -8.69 2.46 2.76
N HIS A 75 -9.84 2.22 2.12
CA HIS A 75 -10.95 3.17 2.13
C HIS A 75 -11.55 3.38 3.53
N ALA A 76 -11.70 2.31 4.31
CA ALA A 76 -12.18 2.38 5.69
C ALA A 76 -11.21 3.14 6.60
N PHE A 77 -9.91 2.92 6.44
CA PHE A 77 -8.87 3.66 7.15
C PHE A 77 -8.85 5.15 6.77
N LEU A 78 -8.98 5.48 5.48
CA LEU A 78 -9.01 6.87 5.02
C LEU A 78 -10.23 7.64 5.55
N SER A 79 -11.32 6.94 5.88
CA SER A 79 -12.54 7.53 6.44
C SER A 79 -12.38 7.83 7.94
N ASP A 80 -12.00 6.83 8.74
CA ASP A 80 -12.08 6.95 10.22
C ASP A 80 -10.71 7.12 10.90
N LYS A 81 -9.60 7.00 10.16
CA LYS A 81 -8.19 7.16 10.60
C LYS A 81 -7.79 6.41 11.88
N THR A 82 -8.51 5.36 12.25
CA THR A 82 -8.23 4.58 13.47
C THR A 82 -6.97 3.73 13.32
N ALA A 83 -6.18 3.60 14.40
CA ALA A 83 -4.98 2.76 14.43
C ALA A 83 -5.27 1.28 14.16
N GLU A 84 -6.41 0.77 14.60
CA GLU A 84 -6.85 -0.61 14.33
C GLU A 84 -7.03 -0.88 12.83
N LYS A 85 -7.68 0.05 12.12
CA LYS A 85 -7.90 -0.04 10.67
C LYS A 85 -6.58 0.04 9.89
N TRP A 86 -5.60 0.76 10.43
CA TRP A 86 -4.25 0.79 9.88
C TRP A 86 -3.54 -0.56 10.00
N CYS A 87 -3.59 -1.19 11.18
CA CYS A 87 -3.02 -2.52 11.39
C CYS A 87 -3.65 -3.56 10.44
N LEU A 88 -4.98 -3.58 10.34
CA LEU A 88 -5.71 -4.46 9.44
C LEU A 88 -5.34 -4.23 7.97
N TYR A 89 -5.20 -2.97 7.54
CA TYR A 89 -4.74 -2.65 6.19
C TYR A 89 -3.32 -3.19 5.91
N GLN A 90 -2.39 -3.06 6.87
CA GLN A 90 -1.02 -3.57 6.70
C GLN A 90 -0.99 -5.09 6.57
N GLU A 91 -1.80 -5.80 7.35
CA GLU A 91 -1.94 -7.25 7.25
C GLU A 91 -2.52 -7.67 5.90
N ALA A 92 -3.61 -7.03 5.45
CA ALA A 92 -4.20 -7.29 4.14
C ALA A 92 -3.23 -6.97 2.99
N LYS A 93 -2.43 -5.92 3.11
CA LYS A 93 -1.36 -5.58 2.15
C LYS A 93 -0.28 -6.66 2.09
N LYS A 94 0.15 -7.21 3.24
CA LYS A 94 1.11 -8.32 3.29
C LYS A 94 0.50 -9.60 2.69
N SER A 95 -0.75 -9.91 3.03
CA SER A 95 -1.49 -11.06 2.50
C SER A 95 -1.61 -11.00 0.96
N ALA A 96 -2.02 -9.85 0.40
CA ALA A 96 -2.10 -9.67 -1.04
C ALA A 96 -0.74 -9.86 -1.73
N LYS A 97 0.36 -9.36 -1.14
CA LYS A 97 1.71 -9.59 -1.68
C LYS A 97 2.12 -11.06 -1.66
N ARG A 98 1.76 -11.80 -0.60
CA ARG A 98 2.02 -13.24 -0.49
C ARG A 98 1.23 -14.02 -1.54
N ALA A 99 -0.06 -13.72 -1.72
CA ALA A 99 -0.89 -14.36 -2.74
C ALA A 99 -0.30 -14.17 -4.16
N VAL A 100 0.19 -12.96 -4.48
CA VAL A 100 0.86 -12.71 -5.75
C VAL A 100 2.16 -13.50 -5.89
N ALA A 101 2.94 -13.63 -4.81
CA ALA A 101 4.17 -14.43 -4.84
C ALA A 101 3.87 -15.91 -5.05
N VAL A 102 2.88 -16.47 -4.36
CA VAL A 102 2.43 -17.87 -4.50
C VAL A 102 1.93 -18.13 -5.92
N ALA A 103 1.00 -17.31 -6.43
CA ALA A 103 0.49 -17.45 -7.79
C ALA A 103 1.62 -17.41 -8.84
N ARG A 104 2.64 -16.59 -8.60
CA ARG A 104 3.81 -16.51 -9.48
C ARG A 104 4.66 -17.78 -9.42
N VAL A 105 4.91 -18.34 -8.24
CA VAL A 105 5.66 -19.60 -8.07
C VAL A 105 4.93 -20.75 -8.75
N THR A 106 3.64 -20.93 -8.46
CA THR A 106 2.80 -21.98 -9.06
C THR A 106 2.80 -21.93 -10.59
N HIS A 107 2.76 -20.74 -11.18
CA HIS A 107 2.81 -20.59 -12.63
C HIS A 107 4.15 -21.04 -13.24
N TYR A 108 5.28 -20.80 -12.57
CA TYR A 108 6.57 -21.20 -13.11
C TYR A 108 6.88 -22.69 -12.88
N ASP A 109 6.35 -23.29 -11.80
CA ASP A 109 6.46 -24.73 -11.55
C ASP A 109 5.64 -25.57 -12.55
N ASP A 110 4.52 -25.04 -13.07
CA ASP A 110 3.64 -25.74 -14.05
C ASP A 110 4.15 -25.67 -15.50
N VAL A 111 5.03 -24.71 -15.82
CA VAL A 111 5.56 -24.47 -17.18
C VAL A 111 6.87 -25.23 -17.44
N ASN A 112 7.44 -25.89 -16.43
CA ASN A 112 8.73 -26.59 -16.49
C ASN A 112 8.60 -28.11 -16.39
#